data_AF-A0A077MCC5-F1
#
_entry.id   AF-A0A077MCC5-F1
#
_cell.length_a   1.000
_cell.length_b   1.000
_cell.length_c   1.000
_cell.angle_alpha   90.00
_cell.angle_beta   90.00
_cell.angle_gamma   90.00
#
_symmetry.space_group_name_H-M   'P 1'
#
loop_
_entity.id
_entity.type
_entity.pdbx_description
1 polymer ?
#
loop_
_entity_poly.entity_id
_entity_poly.type
_entity_poly.pdbx_seq_one_letter_code
_entity_poly.pdbx_strand_id
1 'polypeptide(L)'
;MMRHLGRDTRIAEVVRGERAAGRQVEVVPAGADKTESLRLFAEVLGFPSYFGHNLDALADSLTDHVGTRAGEWSLIWDGARGLRASDEATYAAIDDILGDLANDSGVHVTVIDR
;
A
#
# COMPACT_ATOMS: atom_id res chain seq x y z
N MET A 1 -5.34 9.87 4.87
CA MET A 1 -6.37 10.03 3.79
C MET A 1 -6.23 8.88 2.81
N MET A 2 -7.31 8.15 2.49
CA MET A 2 -7.32 7.07 1.50
C MET A 2 -8.24 7.40 0.31
N ARG A 3 -7.85 6.98 -0.89
CA ARG A 3 -8.70 7.03 -2.09
C ARG A 3 -8.49 5.81 -2.98
N HIS A 4 -9.54 5.45 -3.73
CA HIS A 4 -9.52 4.41 -4.75
C HIS A 4 -9.63 5.02 -6.13
N LEU A 5 -8.79 4.59 -7.04
CA LEU A 5 -8.75 5.02 -8.44
C LEU A 5 -8.99 3.82 -9.36
N GLY A 6 -9.72 4.05 -10.45
CA GLY A 6 -10.14 2.98 -11.35
C GLY A 6 -9.15 2.63 -12.46
N ARG A 7 -9.61 1.78 -13.38
CA ARG A 7 -8.82 1.13 -14.43
C ARG A 7 -8.00 2.04 -15.33
N ASP A 8 -8.53 3.21 -15.67
CA ASP A 8 -7.89 4.12 -16.63
C ASP A 8 -6.80 5.00 -15.98
N THR A 9 -6.53 4.78 -14.69
CA THR A 9 -5.54 5.53 -13.92
C THR A 9 -4.13 5.26 -14.42
N ARG A 10 -3.44 6.34 -14.75
CA ARG A 10 -2.01 6.29 -15.08
C ARG A 10 -1.20 6.49 -13.82
N ILE A 11 -0.58 5.42 -13.33
CA ILE A 11 0.25 5.46 -12.11
C ILE A 11 1.31 6.57 -12.13
N ALA A 12 1.92 6.85 -13.28
CA ALA A 12 2.90 7.92 -13.42
C ALA A 12 2.33 9.32 -13.12
N GLU A 13 1.06 9.56 -13.43
CA GLU A 13 0.38 10.82 -13.11
C GLU A 13 0.11 10.94 -11.62
N VAL A 14 -0.32 9.85 -10.97
CA VAL A 14 -0.50 9.78 -9.51
C VAL A 14 0.82 10.05 -8.81
N VAL A 15 1.89 9.32 -9.15
CA VAL A 15 3.23 9.49 -8.54
C VAL A 15 3.73 10.93 -8.71
N ARG A 16 3.57 11.52 -9.90
CA ARG A 16 3.97 12.93 -10.12
C ARG A 16 3.18 13.89 -9.25
N GLY A 17 1.88 13.69 -9.11
CA GLY A 17 1.02 14.52 -8.26
C GLY A 17 1.42 14.45 -6.79
N GLU A 18 1.63 13.25 -6.26
CA GLU A 18 2.05 13.05 -4.87
C GLU A 18 3.43 13.67 -4.58
N ARG A 19 4.41 13.49 -5.49
CA ARG A 19 5.73 14.13 -5.37
C ARG A 19 5.68 15.65 -5.49
N ALA A 20 4.85 16.20 -6.39
CA ALA A 20 4.69 17.64 -6.55
C ALA A 20 4.08 18.29 -5.29
N ALA A 21 3.32 17.53 -4.52
CA ALA A 21 2.80 17.94 -3.22
C ALA A 21 3.81 17.73 -2.06
N GLY A 22 5.07 17.42 -2.35
CA GLY A 22 6.13 17.30 -1.35
C GLY A 22 6.22 15.95 -0.65
N ARG A 23 5.45 14.95 -1.07
CA ARG A 23 5.41 13.64 -0.40
C ARG A 23 6.49 12.70 -0.91
N GLN A 24 7.04 11.91 0.01
CA GLN A 24 7.79 10.73 -0.35
C GLN A 24 6.81 9.66 -0.84
N VAL A 25 7.08 9.07 -2.02
CA VAL A 25 6.14 8.15 -2.67
C VAL A 25 6.77 6.78 -2.80
N GLU A 26 6.11 5.77 -2.24
CA GLU A 26 6.39 4.35 -2.44
C GLU A 26 5.24 3.71 -3.23
N VAL A 27 5.59 2.84 -4.18
CA VAL A 27 4.61 2.16 -5.03
C VAL A 27 4.76 0.66 -4.83
N VAL A 28 3.74 0.03 -4.26
CA VAL A 28 3.70 -1.41 -4.04
C VAL A 28 2.72 -2.03 -5.04
N PRO A 29 3.15 -2.96 -5.91
CA PRO A 29 2.22 -3.71 -6.74
C PRO A 29 1.43 -4.73 -5.90
N ALA A 30 0.16 -4.94 -6.24
CA ALA A 30 -0.60 -6.07 -5.72
C ALA A 30 -0.07 -7.39 -6.28
N GLY A 31 0.00 -8.42 -5.44
CA GLY A 31 0.32 -9.78 -5.88
C GLY A 31 -0.90 -10.50 -6.44
N ALA A 32 -0.68 -11.67 -7.05
CA ALA A 32 -1.76 -12.54 -7.52
C ALA A 32 -2.55 -13.19 -6.38
N ASP A 33 -1.91 -13.32 -5.21
CA ASP A 33 -2.47 -13.88 -3.99
C ASP A 33 -1.89 -13.18 -2.74
N LYS A 34 -2.32 -13.65 -1.55
CA LYS A 34 -1.85 -13.16 -0.25
C LYS A 34 -0.35 -13.26 -0.07
N THR A 35 0.25 -14.41 -0.38
CA THR A 35 1.67 -14.66 -0.17
C THR A 35 2.50 -13.70 -1.00
N GLU A 36 2.16 -13.55 -2.28
CA GLU A 36 2.85 -12.64 -3.17
C GLU A 36 2.65 -11.17 -2.75
N SER A 37 1.44 -10.77 -2.37
CA SER A 37 1.16 -9.40 -1.93
C SER A 37 2.00 -9.03 -0.70
N LEU A 38 2.03 -9.89 0.33
CA LEU A 38 2.83 -9.66 1.53
C LEU A 38 4.33 -9.61 1.25
N ARG A 39 4.82 -10.44 0.33
CA ARG A 39 6.21 -10.40 -0.14
C ARG A 39 6.54 -9.07 -0.82
N LEU A 40 5.66 -8.58 -1.71
CA LEU A 40 5.86 -7.33 -2.43
C LEU A 40 5.87 -6.11 -1.50
N PHE A 41 5.01 -6.08 -0.48
CA PHE A 41 5.09 -5.06 0.58
C PHE A 41 6.45 -5.08 1.28
N ALA A 42 6.89 -6.27 1.72
CA ALA A 42 8.15 -6.41 2.44
C ALA A 42 9.37 -6.00 1.58
N GLU A 43 9.40 -6.39 0.31
CA GLU A 43 10.50 -6.06 -0.60
C GLU A 43 10.55 -4.58 -0.94
N VAL A 44 9.42 -3.96 -1.29
CA VAL A 44 9.38 -2.56 -1.71
C VAL A 44 9.63 -1.63 -0.52
N LEU A 45 9.06 -1.92 0.64
CA LEU A 45 9.18 -1.08 1.83
C LEU A 45 10.42 -1.42 2.68
N GLY A 46 11.17 -2.45 2.29
CA GLY A 46 12.38 -2.87 3.00
C GLY A 46 12.10 -3.36 4.42
N PHE A 47 11.03 -4.14 4.62
CA PHE A 47 10.73 -4.71 5.93
C PHE A 47 11.83 -5.67 6.41
N PRO A 48 12.00 -5.84 7.74
CA PRO A 48 13.03 -6.71 8.30
C PRO A 48 12.90 -8.17 7.86
N SER A 49 14.00 -8.91 7.90
CA SER A 49 14.04 -10.34 7.51
C SER A 49 13.19 -11.26 8.40
N TYR A 50 12.80 -10.79 9.58
CA TYR A 50 11.90 -11.51 10.50
C TYR A 50 10.42 -11.15 10.31
N PHE A 51 10.07 -10.45 9.22
CA PHE A 51 8.69 -10.14 8.86
C PHE A 51 7.81 -11.41 8.85
N GLY A 52 6.70 -11.38 9.57
CA GLY A 52 5.89 -12.57 9.86
C GLY A 52 5.03 -13.11 8.71
N HIS A 53 5.08 -12.49 7.52
CA HIS A 53 4.34 -12.89 6.31
C HIS A 53 2.85 -13.20 6.57
N ASN A 54 2.21 -12.42 7.42
CA ASN A 54 0.77 -12.45 7.68
C ASN A 54 0.19 -11.02 7.74
N LEU A 55 -1.14 -10.89 7.83
CA LEU A 55 -1.82 -9.60 7.76
C LEU A 55 -1.57 -8.73 9.00
N ASP A 56 -1.51 -9.34 10.19
CA ASP A 56 -1.21 -8.61 11.42
C ASP A 56 0.22 -8.05 11.36
N ALA A 57 1.18 -8.88 10.92
CA ALA A 57 2.55 -8.46 10.71
C ALA A 57 2.67 -7.33 9.68
N LEU A 58 1.82 -7.32 8.63
CA LEU A 58 1.76 -6.23 7.66
C LEU A 58 1.32 -4.93 8.33
N ALA A 59 0.24 -4.96 9.12
CA ALA A 59 -0.25 -3.77 9.83
C ALA A 59 0.81 -3.20 10.80
N ASP A 60 1.45 -4.07 11.58
CA ASP A 60 2.51 -3.70 12.51
C ASP A 60 3.70 -3.07 11.75
N SER A 61 4.16 -3.73 10.68
CA SER A 61 5.32 -3.27 9.91
C SER A 61 5.05 -1.96 9.18
N LEU A 62 3.82 -1.73 8.69
CA LEU A 62 3.44 -0.45 8.09
C LEU A 62 3.44 0.67 9.14
N THR A 63 2.93 0.41 10.34
CA THR A 63 2.91 1.38 11.44
C THR A 63 4.33 1.76 11.85
N ASP A 64 5.20 0.78 12.06
CA ASP A 64 6.62 1.00 12.36
C ASP A 64 7.32 1.77 11.23
N HIS A 65 7.05 1.37 9.98
CA HIS A 65 7.63 2.02 8.81
C HIS A 65 7.26 3.49 8.75
N VAL A 66 5.99 3.86 9.00
CA VAL A 66 5.58 5.27 9.07
C VAL A 66 6.26 6.01 10.21
N GLY A 67 6.31 5.41 11.40
CA GLY A 67 6.89 6.02 12.60
C GLY A 67 8.39 6.38 12.46
N THR A 68 9.11 5.72 11.55
CA THR A 68 10.54 6.00 11.31
C THR A 68 10.80 7.06 10.23
N ARG A 69 9.78 7.47 9.47
CA ARG A 69 9.96 8.43 8.36
C ARG A 69 9.87 9.87 8.82
N ALA A 70 10.71 10.71 8.21
CA ALA A 70 10.60 12.16 8.33
C ALA A 70 9.80 12.74 7.14
N GLY A 71 8.79 13.54 7.45
CA GLY A 71 7.97 14.23 6.45
C GLY A 71 6.73 13.45 6.00
N GLU A 72 5.98 14.04 5.06
CA GLU A 72 4.75 13.43 4.55
C GLU A 72 5.04 12.25 3.60
N TRP A 73 4.26 11.18 3.75
CA TRP A 73 4.42 9.94 2.99
C TRP A 73 3.14 9.58 2.24
N SER A 74 3.32 9.06 1.03
CA SER A 74 2.27 8.47 0.21
C SER A 74 2.63 7.05 -0.20
N LEU A 75 1.67 6.16 0.01
CA LEU A 75 1.73 4.77 -0.39
C LEU A 75 0.71 4.54 -1.51
N ILE A 76 1.19 4.05 -2.65
CA ILE A 76 0.33 3.67 -3.77
C ILE A 76 0.32 2.15 -3.88
N TRP A 77 -0.85 1.54 -3.71
CA TRP A 77 -1.06 0.11 -3.93
C TRP A 77 -1.68 -0.10 -5.31
N ASP A 78 -0.90 -0.63 -6.26
CA ASP A 78 -1.22 -0.63 -7.68
C ASP A 78 -1.61 -2.01 -8.22
N GLY A 79 -2.60 -2.05 -9.12
CA GLY A 79 -3.04 -3.30 -9.78
C GLY A 79 -3.89 -4.21 -8.90
N ALA A 80 -4.56 -3.66 -7.88
CA ALA A 80 -5.26 -4.42 -6.85
C ALA A 80 -6.50 -5.18 -7.39
N ARG A 81 -6.98 -4.84 -8.59
CA ARG A 81 -8.09 -5.51 -9.28
C ARG A 81 -7.86 -7.01 -9.47
N GLY A 82 -6.64 -7.42 -9.80
CA GLY A 82 -6.30 -8.83 -10.01
C GLY A 82 -6.53 -9.65 -8.74
N LEU A 83 -5.96 -9.18 -7.62
CA LEU A 83 -6.15 -9.78 -6.31
C LEU A 83 -7.61 -9.75 -5.86
N ARG A 84 -8.32 -8.62 -6.07
CA ARG A 84 -9.74 -8.50 -5.73
C ARG A 84 -10.60 -9.57 -6.42
N ALA A 85 -10.26 -9.91 -7.67
CA ALA A 85 -10.98 -10.90 -8.45
C ALA A 85 -10.63 -12.35 -8.08
N SER A 86 -9.38 -12.62 -7.67
CA SER A 86 -8.93 -13.97 -7.30
C SER A 86 -9.14 -14.31 -5.83
N ASP A 87 -9.00 -13.34 -4.94
CA ASP A 87 -9.05 -13.46 -3.48
C ASP A 87 -9.57 -12.15 -2.86
N GLU A 88 -10.88 -11.97 -2.92
CA GLU A 88 -11.58 -10.80 -2.38
C GLU A 88 -11.34 -10.61 -0.88
N ALA A 89 -11.18 -11.70 -0.12
CA ALA A 89 -10.96 -11.63 1.32
C ALA A 89 -9.59 -11.04 1.65
N THR A 90 -8.54 -11.49 0.95
CA THR A 90 -7.20 -10.90 1.11
C THR A 90 -7.18 -9.45 0.62
N TYR A 91 -7.81 -9.15 -0.52
CA TYR A 91 -7.92 -7.77 -0.99
C TYR A 91 -8.55 -6.86 0.07
N ALA A 92 -9.71 -7.26 0.60
CA ALA A 92 -10.45 -6.47 1.58
C ALA A 92 -9.63 -6.26 2.86
N ALA A 93 -8.96 -7.30 3.35
CA ALA A 93 -8.14 -7.17 4.55
C ALA A 93 -6.94 -6.23 4.36
N ILE A 94 -6.29 -6.24 3.19
CA ILE A 94 -5.21 -5.28 2.90
C ILE A 94 -5.79 -3.87 2.77
N ASP A 95 -6.91 -3.70 2.08
CA ASP A 95 -7.60 -2.41 1.92
C ASP A 95 -7.96 -1.79 3.28
N ASP A 96 -8.49 -2.61 4.20
CA ASP A 96 -8.84 -2.19 5.56
C ASP A 96 -7.58 -1.75 6.34
N ILE A 97 -6.51 -2.55 6.33
CA ILE A 97 -5.22 -2.21 6.98
C ILE A 97 -4.67 -0.87 6.44
N LEU A 98 -4.74 -0.67 5.13
CA LEU A 98 -4.29 0.56 4.50
C LEU A 98 -5.19 1.76 4.87
N GLY A 99 -6.49 1.52 5.03
CA GLY A 99 -7.45 2.51 5.50
C GLY A 99 -7.14 2.96 6.93
N ASP A 100 -6.94 2.02 7.83
CA ASP A 100 -6.56 2.27 9.22
C ASP A 100 -5.24 3.05 9.30
N LEU A 101 -4.22 2.62 8.55
CA LEU A 101 -2.96 3.34 8.46
C LEU A 101 -3.16 4.81 8.00
N ALA A 102 -3.98 5.03 6.97
CA ALA A 102 -4.26 6.36 6.45
C ALA A 102 -5.02 7.26 7.45
N ASN A 103 -5.82 6.67 8.34
CA ASN A 103 -6.59 7.38 9.36
C ASN A 103 -5.73 7.73 10.57
N ASP A 104 -4.90 6.79 11.01
CA ASP A 104 -4.15 6.91 12.28
C ASP A 104 -2.86 7.72 12.14
N SER A 105 -2.27 7.74 10.95
CA SER A 105 -0.93 8.31 10.75
C SER A 105 -0.87 9.50 9.78
N GLY A 106 -2.01 9.89 9.20
CA GLY A 106 -2.08 10.98 8.22
C GLY A 106 -1.46 10.65 6.86
N VAL A 107 -1.07 9.40 6.63
CA VAL A 107 -0.51 8.92 5.36
C VAL A 107 -1.51 9.04 4.22
N HIS A 108 -0.99 9.36 3.04
CA HIS A 108 -1.78 9.43 1.81
C HIS A 108 -1.75 8.09 1.08
N VAL A 109 -2.80 7.30 1.24
CA VAL A 109 -2.94 6.03 0.54
C VAL A 109 -3.74 6.22 -0.76
N THR A 110 -3.23 5.66 -1.86
CA THR A 110 -3.97 5.52 -3.11
C THR A 110 -4.00 4.05 -3.52
N VAL A 111 -5.20 3.49 -3.66
CA VAL A 111 -5.41 2.15 -4.22
C VAL A 111 -5.79 2.30 -5.70
N ILE A 112 -5.13 1.57 -6.60
CA ILE A 112 -5.40 1.60 -8.05
C ILE A 112 -5.92 0.24 -8.51
N ASP A 113 -7.20 0.18 -8.86
CA ASP A 113 -7.91 -0.99 -9.37
C ASP A 113 -7.85 -1.03 -10.91
N ARG A 114 -6.72 -1.46 -11.48
CA ARG A 114 -6.54 -1.59 -12.95
C ARG A 114 -6.31 -3.02 -13.44
#